data_AF-M1I1L6-F1
#
_entry.id   AF-M1I1L6-F1
#
_cell.length_a   1.000
_cell.length_b   1.000
_cell.length_c   1.000
_cell.angle_alpha   90.00
_cell.angle_beta   90.00
_cell.angle_gamma   90.00
#
_symmetry.space_group_name_H-M   'P 1'
#
loop_
_entity.id
_entity.type
_entity.pdbx_description
1 polymer ?
#
loop_
_entity_poly.entity_id
_entity_poly.type
_entity_poly.pdbx_seq_one_letter_code
_entity_poly.pdbx_strand_id
1 'polypeptide(L)'
;MVSVFLYKKLPDGTLVPAENDGNVIVTVENLMVKVFENGVELKKFQFKPLGQERVLLNRLREITTKIGINVDENYALAYPDIKTRILKLNQLIGLVFEDYVYNQLLNTGLRVERNNDKRVLSLPKLGAKTHNKPDFLVENKIAIEAKTGYYSYEQIEDYEKIYDIGAVVFPWSGECKVRRWRCFYYLLSDVKRFVDWVKVFNRA
;
A
#
# COMPACT_ATOMS: atom_id res chain seq x y z
N MET A 1 -11.07 -8.26 13.32
CA MET A 1 -12.06 -9.21 12.78
C MET A 1 -11.27 -10.32 12.11
N VAL A 2 -11.50 -11.57 12.52
CA VAL A 2 -10.85 -12.74 11.93
C VAL A 2 -11.68 -13.20 10.73
N SER A 3 -11.05 -13.31 9.57
CA SER A 3 -11.67 -13.94 8.39
C SER A 3 -11.26 -15.40 8.34
N VAL A 4 -12.21 -16.29 8.08
CA VAL A 4 -11.98 -17.74 7.99
C VAL A 4 -12.47 -18.24 6.63
N PHE A 5 -11.64 -19.00 5.94
CA PHE A 5 -11.91 -19.52 4.60
C PHE A 5 -11.59 -21.01 4.52
N LEU A 6 -12.32 -21.70 3.65
CA LEU A 6 -12.10 -23.11 3.35
C LEU A 6 -11.30 -23.26 2.05
N TYR A 7 -10.28 -24.12 2.09
CA TYR A 7 -9.35 -24.38 1.01
C TYR A 7 -9.15 -25.88 0.84
N LYS A 8 -8.67 -26.27 -0.35
CA LYS A 8 -8.15 -27.61 -0.61
C LYS A 8 -6.71 -27.52 -1.11
N LYS A 9 -5.94 -28.55 -0.78
CA LYS A 9 -4.56 -28.72 -1.22
C LYS A 9 -4.52 -29.50 -2.53
N LEU A 10 -3.88 -28.93 -3.53
CA LEU A 10 -3.65 -29.58 -4.82
C LEU A 10 -2.46 -30.57 -4.73
N PRO A 11 -2.32 -31.50 -5.69
CA PRO A 11 -1.18 -32.43 -5.73
C PRO A 11 0.19 -31.74 -5.80
N ASP A 12 0.26 -30.52 -6.34
CA ASP A 12 1.48 -29.69 -6.37
C ASP A 12 1.78 -29.00 -5.03
N GLY A 13 0.97 -29.25 -3.99
CA GLY A 13 1.09 -28.68 -2.66
C GLY A 13 0.49 -27.29 -2.49
N THR A 14 0.00 -26.65 -3.57
CA THR A 14 -0.61 -25.32 -3.50
C THR A 14 -2.05 -25.37 -2.98
N LEU A 15 -2.49 -24.29 -2.37
CA LEU A 15 -3.84 -24.13 -1.82
C LEU A 15 -4.73 -23.37 -2.79
N VAL A 16 -5.91 -23.91 -3.07
CA VAL A 16 -6.98 -23.25 -3.83
C VAL A 16 -8.24 -23.13 -2.98
N PRO A 17 -9.04 -22.05 -3.14
CA PRO A 17 -10.31 -21.92 -2.45
C PRO A 17 -11.22 -23.12 -2.73
N ALA A 18 -11.96 -23.54 -1.71
CA ALA A 18 -12.93 -24.63 -1.79
C ALA A 18 -14.26 -24.14 -1.19
N GLU A 19 -15.37 -24.46 -1.83
CA GLU A 19 -16.68 -24.09 -1.30
C GLU A 19 -17.14 -25.10 -0.24
N ASN A 20 -17.10 -26.39 -0.56
CA ASN A 20 -17.62 -27.45 0.31
C ASN A 20 -16.72 -28.70 0.40
N ASP A 21 -15.71 -28.84 -0.46
CA ASP A 21 -14.84 -30.03 -0.57
C ASP A 21 -13.43 -29.82 0.02
N GLY A 22 -13.23 -28.76 0.80
CA GLY A 22 -11.94 -28.42 1.38
C GLY A 22 -11.70 -29.07 2.74
N ASN A 23 -10.44 -29.42 3.01
CA ASN A 23 -9.96 -29.95 4.29
C ASN A 23 -8.94 -29.02 4.99
N VAL A 24 -8.69 -27.84 4.41
CA VAL A 24 -7.73 -26.85 4.90
C VAL A 24 -8.48 -25.60 5.35
N ILE A 25 -8.28 -25.19 6.60
CA ILE A 25 -8.84 -23.97 7.17
C ILE A 25 -7.78 -22.87 7.11
N VAL A 26 -8.12 -21.74 6.51
CA VAL A 26 -7.25 -20.56 6.41
C VAL A 26 -7.84 -19.43 7.22
N THR A 27 -7.08 -18.86 8.14
CA THR A 27 -7.49 -17.72 8.95
C THR A 27 -6.64 -16.51 8.66
N VAL A 28 -7.26 -15.35 8.49
CA VAL A 28 -6.58 -14.07 8.25
C VAL A 28 -6.94 -13.08 9.36
N GLU A 29 -5.93 -12.58 10.07
CA GLU A 29 -6.08 -11.60 11.15
C GLU A 29 -4.88 -10.64 11.18
N ASN A 30 -5.11 -9.32 11.13
CA ASN A 30 -4.07 -8.29 11.29
C ASN A 30 -2.79 -8.53 10.45
N LEU A 31 -2.95 -8.80 9.15
CA LEU A 31 -1.86 -9.17 8.22
C LEU A 31 -1.25 -10.56 8.42
N MET A 32 -1.64 -11.30 9.46
CA MET A 32 -1.18 -12.66 9.69
C MET A 32 -2.11 -13.67 9.00
N VAL A 33 -1.49 -14.67 8.40
CA VAL A 33 -2.19 -15.84 7.84
C VAL A 33 -1.77 -17.07 8.61
N LYS A 34 -2.74 -17.84 9.08
CA LYS A 34 -2.52 -19.19 9.63
C LYS A 34 -3.32 -20.18 8.82
N VAL A 35 -2.73 -21.35 8.60
CA VAL A 35 -3.31 -22.41 7.80
C VAL A 35 -3.31 -23.69 8.62
N PHE A 36 -4.44 -24.38 8.66
CA PHE A 36 -4.62 -25.61 9.41
C PHE A 36 -5.14 -26.72 8.49
N GLU A 37 -4.53 -27.89 8.53
CA GLU A 37 -4.99 -29.10 7.85
C GLU A 37 -5.24 -30.17 8.91
N ASN A 38 -6.48 -30.68 8.99
CA ASN A 38 -6.89 -31.66 10.00
C ASN A 38 -6.54 -31.25 11.46
N GLY A 39 -6.67 -29.96 11.79
CA GLY A 39 -6.38 -29.41 13.11
C GLY A 39 -4.89 -29.12 13.38
N VAL A 40 -3.99 -29.44 12.45
CA VAL A 40 -2.54 -29.16 12.56
C VAL A 40 -2.17 -27.92 11.76
N GLU A 41 -1.45 -26.98 12.38
CA GLU A 41 -0.98 -25.77 11.71
C GLU A 41 0.14 -26.08 10.70
N LEU A 42 -0.06 -25.68 9.45
CA LEU A 42 0.94 -25.76 8.39
C LEU A 42 1.89 -24.56 8.46
N LYS A 43 3.18 -24.82 8.69
CA LYS A 43 4.22 -23.76 8.74
C LYS A 43 4.73 -23.33 7.37
N LYS A 44 4.51 -24.15 6.33
CA LYS A 44 4.86 -23.84 4.95
C LYS A 44 3.65 -24.11 4.08
N PHE A 45 3.21 -23.08 3.37
CA PHE A 45 2.06 -23.13 2.47
C PHE A 45 2.25 -22.12 1.35
N GLN A 46 1.53 -22.34 0.26
CA GLN A 46 1.53 -21.43 -0.89
C GLN A 46 0.14 -21.39 -1.50
N PHE A 47 -0.42 -20.19 -1.66
CA PHE A 47 -1.67 -20.01 -2.38
C PHE A 47 -1.43 -20.01 -3.87
N LYS A 48 -2.28 -20.74 -4.61
CA LYS A 48 -2.28 -20.67 -6.07
C LYS A 48 -2.86 -19.31 -6.51
N PRO A 49 -2.24 -18.62 -7.48
CA PRO A 49 -2.84 -17.44 -8.10
C PRO A 49 -4.18 -17.78 -8.76
N LEU A 50 -5.16 -16.89 -8.65
CA LEU A 50 -6.49 -17.03 -9.26
C LEU A 50 -6.62 -16.27 -10.59
N GLY A 51 -5.66 -15.44 -10.95
CA GLY A 51 -5.66 -14.71 -12.22
C GLY A 51 -4.49 -13.74 -12.33
N GLN A 52 -4.81 -12.46 -12.46
CA GLN A 52 -3.85 -11.41 -12.81
C GLN A 52 -3.05 -10.87 -11.62
N GLU A 53 -3.05 -11.55 -10.46
CA GLU A 53 -2.30 -11.10 -9.27
C GLU A 53 -0.81 -10.89 -9.58
N ARG A 54 -0.25 -11.63 -10.53
CA ARG A 54 1.18 -11.59 -10.91
C ARG A 54 1.71 -10.19 -11.19
N VAL A 55 0.91 -9.33 -11.84
CA VAL A 55 1.34 -7.95 -12.14
C VAL A 55 1.50 -7.14 -10.85
N LEU A 56 0.56 -7.28 -9.92
CA LEU A 56 0.60 -6.60 -8.62
C LEU A 56 1.69 -7.18 -7.71
N LEU A 57 1.89 -8.49 -7.73
CA LEU A 57 2.98 -9.13 -6.99
C LEU A 57 4.35 -8.65 -7.48
N ASN A 58 4.54 -8.53 -8.80
CA ASN A 58 5.79 -7.98 -9.36
C ASN A 58 6.01 -6.53 -8.93
N ARG A 59 4.96 -5.71 -8.97
CA ARG A 59 4.98 -4.32 -8.49
C ARG A 59 5.35 -4.21 -7.01
N LEU A 60 4.75 -5.07 -6.17
CA LEU A 60 5.08 -5.14 -4.75
C LEU A 60 6.56 -5.50 -4.56
N ARG A 61 7.03 -6.55 -5.25
CA ARG A 61 8.43 -7.01 -5.18
C ARG A 61 9.43 -5.94 -5.61
N GLU A 62 9.10 -5.15 -6.63
CA GLU A 62 9.93 -4.04 -7.08
C GLU A 62 10.16 -3.02 -5.95
N ILE A 63 9.10 -2.59 -5.26
CA ILE A 63 9.20 -1.62 -4.17
C ILE A 63 9.89 -2.25 -2.96
N THR A 64 9.53 -3.47 -2.55
CA THR A 64 10.13 -4.12 -1.38
C THR A 64 11.63 -4.35 -1.55
N THR A 65 12.08 -4.67 -2.77
CA THR A 65 13.50 -4.78 -3.12
C THR A 65 14.24 -3.46 -2.91
N LYS A 66 13.61 -2.32 -3.25
CA LYS A 66 14.20 -0.98 -3.06
C LYS A 66 14.32 -0.58 -1.58
N ILE A 67 13.38 -1.03 -0.74
CA ILE A 67 13.39 -0.75 0.70
C ILE A 67 14.27 -1.76 1.46
N GLY A 68 14.46 -2.97 0.92
CA GLY A 68 15.16 -4.06 1.60
C GLY A 68 14.30 -4.76 2.66
N ILE A 69 12.97 -4.76 2.49
CA ILE A 69 12.04 -5.49 3.38
C ILE A 69 11.47 -6.72 2.67
N ASN A 70 11.10 -7.73 3.44
CA ASN A 70 10.27 -8.82 2.96
C ASN A 70 8.83 -8.61 3.42
N VAL A 71 7.88 -8.76 2.50
CA VAL A 71 6.46 -8.56 2.78
C VAL A 71 5.75 -9.86 2.50
N ASP A 72 4.95 -10.32 3.47
CA ASP A 72 4.16 -11.53 3.30
C ASP A 72 2.95 -11.28 2.38
N GLU A 73 3.10 -11.67 1.11
CA GLU A 73 2.02 -11.60 0.11
C GLU A 73 0.85 -12.53 0.45
N ASN A 74 1.03 -13.53 1.32
CA ASN A 74 -0.03 -14.47 1.68
C ASN A 74 -1.21 -13.78 2.34
N TYR A 75 -1.01 -12.67 3.05
CA TYR A 75 -2.12 -11.88 3.58
C TYR A 75 -3.16 -11.55 2.51
N ALA A 76 -2.71 -11.16 1.32
CA ALA A 76 -3.60 -10.84 0.22
C ALA A 76 -4.10 -12.11 -0.49
N LEU A 77 -3.21 -13.10 -0.71
CA LEU A 77 -3.54 -14.32 -1.45
C LEU A 77 -4.41 -15.32 -0.68
N ALA A 78 -4.56 -15.16 0.63
CA ALA A 78 -5.41 -16.00 1.47
C ALA A 78 -6.92 -15.78 1.27
N TYR A 79 -7.33 -14.72 0.57
CA TYR A 79 -8.74 -14.46 0.28
C TYR A 79 -9.24 -15.31 -0.90
N PRO A 80 -10.48 -15.82 -0.85
CA PRO A 80 -10.95 -16.81 -1.82
C PRO A 80 -11.31 -16.20 -3.19
N ASP A 81 -11.59 -14.90 -3.27
CA ASP A 81 -12.02 -14.23 -4.48
C ASP A 81 -10.96 -13.27 -5.05
N ILE A 82 -10.85 -13.23 -6.38
CA ILE A 82 -9.86 -12.42 -7.09
C ILE A 82 -10.02 -10.91 -6.84
N LYS A 83 -11.25 -10.41 -6.63
CA LYS A 83 -11.50 -8.98 -6.43
C LYS A 83 -10.90 -8.52 -5.10
N THR A 84 -11.12 -9.28 -4.03
CA THR A 84 -10.54 -9.00 -2.72
C THR A 84 -9.03 -9.16 -2.73
N ARG A 85 -8.47 -10.19 -3.40
CA ARG A 85 -7.01 -10.32 -3.55
C ARG A 85 -6.39 -9.09 -4.21
N ILE A 86 -6.97 -8.62 -5.32
CA ILE A 86 -6.50 -7.40 -6.02
C ILE A 86 -6.58 -6.18 -5.10
N LEU A 87 -7.69 -6.00 -4.39
CA LEU A 87 -7.85 -4.90 -3.43
C LEU A 87 -6.77 -4.94 -2.34
N LYS A 88 -6.56 -6.11 -1.72
CA LYS A 88 -5.56 -6.31 -0.66
C LYS A 88 -4.13 -6.10 -1.16
N LEU A 89 -3.80 -6.56 -2.36
CA LEU A 89 -2.51 -6.31 -2.99
C LEU A 89 -2.28 -4.83 -3.25
N ASN A 90 -3.28 -4.10 -3.76
CA ASN A 90 -3.16 -2.66 -3.97
C ASN A 90 -2.99 -1.89 -2.65
N GLN A 91 -3.70 -2.29 -1.59
CA GLN A 91 -3.51 -1.73 -0.25
C GLN A 91 -2.08 -1.96 0.26
N LEU A 92 -1.55 -3.16 0.07
CA LEU A 92 -0.20 -3.52 0.46
C LEU A 92 0.85 -2.74 -0.33
N ILE A 93 0.67 -2.61 -1.65
CA ILE A 93 1.52 -1.79 -2.52
C ILE A 93 1.51 -0.32 -2.08
N GLY A 94 0.33 0.24 -1.77
CA GLY A 94 0.21 1.60 -1.24
C GLY A 94 0.98 1.80 0.06
N LEU A 95 0.77 0.89 1.02
CA LEU A 95 1.45 0.93 2.32
C LEU A 95 2.98 0.87 2.18
N VAL A 96 3.47 -0.06 1.36
CA VAL A 96 4.90 -0.24 1.14
C VAL A 96 5.49 0.94 0.37
N PHE A 97 4.74 1.53 -0.56
CA PHE A 97 5.19 2.73 -1.27
C PHE A 97 5.27 3.96 -0.34
N GLU A 98 4.31 4.16 0.57
CA GLU A 98 4.42 5.19 1.61
C GLU A 98 5.68 4.97 2.47
N ASP A 99 5.95 3.73 2.89
CA ASP A 99 7.15 3.40 3.66
C ASP A 99 8.43 3.74 2.88
N TYR A 100 8.46 3.46 1.58
CA TYR A 100 9.54 3.88 0.70
C TYR A 100 9.73 5.39 0.71
N VAL A 101 8.67 6.16 0.45
CA VAL A 101 8.70 7.63 0.42
C VAL A 101 9.18 8.20 1.76
N TYR A 102 8.65 7.68 2.87
CA TYR A 102 9.05 8.09 4.21
C TYR A 102 10.55 7.91 4.44
N ASN A 103 11.10 6.75 4.06
CA ASN A 103 12.54 6.51 4.18
C ASN A 103 13.37 7.49 3.35
N GLN A 104 12.92 7.84 2.14
CA GLN A 104 13.61 8.85 1.31
C GLN A 104 13.56 10.23 1.93
N LEU A 105 12.45 10.60 2.56
CA LEU A 105 12.31 11.86 3.29
C LEU A 105 13.21 11.87 4.55
N LEU A 106 13.27 10.78 5.32
CA LEU A 106 14.17 10.71 6.48
C LEU A 106 15.65 10.83 6.08
N ASN A 107 16.04 10.27 4.94
CA ASN A 107 17.39 10.36 4.40
C ASN A 107 17.81 11.81 4.03
N THR A 108 16.88 12.77 4.01
CA THR A 108 17.24 14.17 3.81
C THR A 108 17.78 14.83 5.08
N GLY A 109 17.63 14.20 6.24
CA GLY A 109 17.97 14.77 7.55
C GLY A 109 16.99 15.84 8.04
N LEU A 110 15.83 15.97 7.40
CA LEU A 110 14.79 16.91 7.79
C LEU A 110 13.81 16.23 8.75
N ARG A 111 13.09 17.03 9.54
CA ARG A 111 11.98 16.56 10.36
C ARG A 111 10.80 16.20 9.46
N VAL A 112 10.29 14.98 9.62
CA VAL A 112 9.16 14.45 8.85
C VAL A 112 8.07 14.00 9.80
N GLU A 113 6.89 14.61 9.72
CA GLU A 113 5.67 14.09 10.34
C GLU A 113 4.99 13.13 9.35
N ARG A 114 4.71 11.91 9.79
CA ARG A 114 3.92 10.93 9.03
C ARG A 114 2.51 10.84 9.59
N ASN A 115 1.52 11.07 8.74
CA ASN A 115 0.12 10.93 9.13
C ASN A 115 -0.32 9.48 8.92
N ASN A 116 -0.30 8.70 10.00
CA ASN A 116 -0.76 7.31 10.00
C ASN A 116 -2.28 7.22 10.17
N ASP A 117 -3.06 7.87 9.33
CA ASP A 117 -4.54 7.75 9.37
C ASP A 117 -5.02 6.50 8.60
N LYS A 118 -4.39 5.36 8.87
CA LYS A 118 -4.73 4.04 8.31
C LYS A 118 -6.02 3.45 8.90
N ARG A 119 -6.78 4.22 9.69
CA ARG A 119 -8.00 3.76 10.39
C ARG A 119 -9.24 3.65 9.51
N VAL A 120 -9.22 4.08 8.25
CA VAL A 120 -10.38 3.93 7.35
C VAL A 120 -10.31 2.62 6.55
N LEU A 121 -10.18 1.49 7.27
CA LEU A 121 -10.53 0.16 6.74
C LEU A 121 -11.94 -0.28 7.14
N SER A 122 -12.68 0.56 7.87
CA SER A 122 -14.06 0.33 8.24
C SER A 122 -14.77 1.66 8.45
N LEU A 123 -15.69 2.01 7.56
CA LEU A 123 -17.03 2.56 7.86
C LEU A 123 -17.66 3.12 6.56
N PRO A 124 -18.96 2.85 6.31
CA PRO A 124 -19.71 3.58 5.29
C PRO A 124 -19.74 5.05 5.70
N LYS A 125 -19.26 5.94 4.83
CA LYS A 125 -19.21 7.38 5.10
C LYS A 125 -20.63 7.95 5.24
N LEU A 126 -21.10 8.07 6.47
CA LEU A 126 -22.14 9.01 6.88
C LEU A 126 -21.50 10.03 7.82
N GLY A 127 -21.14 11.19 7.27
CA GLY A 127 -20.95 12.43 8.05
C GLY A 127 -19.57 12.75 8.62
N ALA A 128 -18.52 11.95 8.41
CA ALA A 128 -17.17 12.31 8.88
C ALA A 128 -16.48 13.26 7.88
N LYS A 129 -16.09 14.44 8.37
CA LYS A 129 -15.22 15.40 7.66
C LYS A 129 -14.04 14.64 7.04
N THR A 130 -13.85 14.90 5.76
CA THR A 130 -12.81 14.36 4.89
C THR A 130 -11.41 14.47 5.52
N HIS A 131 -10.54 13.52 5.13
CA HIS A 131 -9.12 13.47 5.45
C HIS A 131 -8.49 14.87 5.34
N ASN A 132 -8.01 15.42 6.45
CA ASN A 132 -7.58 16.83 6.51
C ASN A 132 -6.06 17.02 6.53
N LYS A 133 -5.29 15.97 6.25
CA LYS A 133 -3.82 16.03 6.28
C LYS A 133 -3.19 15.17 5.17
N PRO A 134 -2.11 15.65 4.53
CA PRO A 134 -1.33 14.88 3.57
C PRO A 134 -0.67 13.66 4.23
N ASP A 135 -0.26 12.67 3.45
CA ASP A 135 0.44 11.48 3.97
C ASP A 135 1.69 11.85 4.80
N PHE A 136 2.44 12.87 4.37
CA PHE A 136 3.58 13.41 5.10
C PHE A 136 3.63 14.93 5.11
N LEU A 137 4.27 15.47 6.14
CA LEU A 137 4.60 16.87 6.26
C LEU A 137 6.08 17.03 6.65
N VAL A 138 6.86 17.66 5.78
CA VAL A 138 8.29 17.89 6.01
C VAL A 138 8.47 19.30 6.55
N GLU A 139 9.17 19.41 7.68
CA GLU A 139 9.43 20.66 8.42
C GLU A 139 8.17 21.50 8.70
N ASN A 140 7.02 20.86 8.85
CA ASN A 140 5.71 21.50 9.00
C ASN A 140 5.32 22.42 7.83
N LYS A 141 6.02 22.34 6.68
CA LYS A 141 5.90 23.28 5.56
C LYS A 141 5.55 22.59 4.24
N ILE A 142 6.21 21.49 3.92
CA ILE A 142 6.09 20.84 2.61
C ILE A 142 5.20 19.60 2.75
N ALA A 143 4.02 19.65 2.13
CA ALA A 143 3.06 18.55 2.14
C ALA A 143 3.39 17.51 1.04
N ILE A 144 3.39 16.23 1.38
CA ILE A 144 3.68 15.14 0.44
C ILE A 144 2.55 14.12 0.48
N GLU A 145 1.98 13.81 -0.68
CA GLU A 145 0.98 12.75 -0.87
C GLU A 145 1.57 11.62 -1.73
N ALA A 146 1.52 10.38 -1.27
CA ALA A 146 2.02 9.21 -1.98
C ALA A 146 0.87 8.40 -2.57
N LYS A 147 0.88 8.19 -3.89
CA LYS A 147 -0.16 7.44 -4.61
C LYS A 147 0.43 6.42 -5.57
N THR A 148 -0.24 5.27 -5.71
CA THR A 148 0.21 4.16 -6.57
C THR A 148 -0.60 4.02 -7.86
N GLY A 149 -1.58 4.90 -8.06
CA GLY A 149 -2.44 4.93 -9.24
C GLY A 149 -3.41 6.11 -9.21
N TYR A 150 -4.58 5.92 -8.61
CA TYR A 150 -5.59 6.97 -8.52
C TYR A 150 -5.30 7.97 -7.39
N TYR A 151 -5.49 9.26 -7.66
CA TYR A 151 -5.47 10.35 -6.69
C TYR A 151 -6.82 11.08 -6.73
N SER A 152 -7.23 11.67 -5.61
CA SER A 152 -8.43 12.50 -5.55
C SER A 152 -8.04 13.97 -5.77
N TYR A 153 -8.47 14.54 -6.89
CA TYR A 153 -8.18 15.96 -7.19
C TYR A 153 -8.76 16.90 -6.13
N GLU A 154 -9.99 16.65 -5.67
CA GLU A 154 -10.66 17.44 -4.62
C GLU A 154 -9.86 17.44 -3.31
N GLN A 155 -9.34 16.26 -2.91
CA GLN A 155 -8.49 16.15 -1.73
C GLN A 155 -7.21 16.97 -1.87
N ILE A 156 -6.57 16.93 -3.03
CA ILE A 156 -5.36 17.72 -3.28
C ILE A 156 -5.67 19.22 -3.30
N GLU A 157 -6.78 19.65 -3.90
CA GLU A 157 -7.19 21.06 -3.87
C GLU A 157 -7.44 21.56 -2.43
N ASP A 158 -7.99 20.72 -1.56
CA ASP A 158 -8.18 21.07 -0.15
C ASP A 158 -6.84 21.19 0.59
N TYR A 159 -5.89 20.29 0.34
CA TYR A 159 -4.55 20.42 0.90
C TYR A 159 -3.80 21.63 0.37
N GLU A 160 -3.95 21.93 -0.93
CA GLU A 160 -3.35 23.10 -1.54
C GLU A 160 -3.82 24.37 -0.84
N LYS A 161 -5.06 24.49 -0.33
CA LYS A 161 -5.51 25.68 0.43
C LYS A 161 -4.76 25.90 1.75
N ILE A 162 -4.20 24.84 2.34
CA ILE A 162 -3.54 24.85 3.65
C ILE A 162 -2.02 24.95 3.48
N TYR A 163 -1.47 24.23 2.50
CA TYR A 163 -0.03 24.15 2.27
C TYR A 163 0.32 24.71 0.89
N ASP A 164 1.06 25.82 0.88
CA ASP A 164 1.48 26.48 -0.36
C ASP A 164 2.47 25.66 -1.18
N ILE A 165 3.26 24.82 -0.51
CA ILE A 165 4.26 23.95 -1.13
C ILE A 165 3.89 22.50 -0.85
N GLY A 166 3.79 21.70 -1.91
CA GLY A 166 3.63 20.27 -1.76
C GLY A 166 3.86 19.50 -3.05
N ALA A 167 3.81 18.18 -2.91
CA ALA A 167 4.04 17.25 -3.99
C ALA A 167 3.13 16.03 -3.90
N VAL A 168 2.71 15.54 -5.06
CA VAL A 168 2.12 14.20 -5.19
C VAL A 168 3.16 13.31 -5.85
N VAL A 169 3.48 12.18 -5.22
CA VAL A 169 4.54 11.29 -5.67
C VAL A 169 3.99 9.92 -6.06
N PHE A 170 4.52 9.37 -7.14
CA PHE A 170 4.09 8.09 -7.72
C PHE A 170 5.30 7.17 -7.94
N PRO A 171 5.17 5.86 -7.65
CA PRO A 171 6.26 4.91 -7.87
C PRO A 171 6.58 4.75 -9.35
N TRP A 172 5.55 4.78 -10.20
CA TRP A 172 5.62 4.63 -11.66
C TRP A 172 4.98 5.84 -12.36
N SER A 173 4.46 5.65 -13.57
CA SER A 173 3.54 6.61 -14.19
C SER A 173 2.21 6.67 -13.44
N GLY A 174 1.51 7.79 -13.62
CA GLY A 174 0.17 8.00 -13.11
C GLY A 174 -0.45 9.22 -13.78
N GLU A 175 -1.67 9.54 -13.37
CA GLU A 175 -2.30 10.80 -13.68
C GLU A 175 -2.20 11.68 -12.43
N CYS A 176 -1.91 12.97 -12.61
CA CYS A 176 -1.86 13.91 -11.51
C CYS A 176 -2.15 15.32 -12.02
N LYS A 177 -3.11 15.97 -11.37
CA LYS A 177 -3.52 17.35 -11.61
C LYS A 177 -3.42 18.07 -10.28
N VAL A 178 -2.72 19.20 -10.31
CA VAL A 178 -2.41 20.06 -9.17
C VAL A 178 -2.46 21.50 -9.65
N ARG A 179 -2.78 22.45 -8.78
CA ARG A 179 -2.79 23.88 -9.14
C ARG A 179 -1.45 24.54 -8.84
N ARG A 180 -0.87 24.22 -7.68
CA ARG A 180 0.33 24.85 -7.14
C ARG A 180 1.41 23.83 -6.81
N TRP A 181 1.02 22.62 -6.43
CA TRP A 181 1.94 21.56 -6.09
C TRP A 181 2.63 20.97 -7.32
N ARG A 182 3.52 20.00 -7.10
CA ARG A 182 4.24 19.30 -8.15
C ARG A 182 3.97 17.80 -8.15
N CYS A 183 3.76 17.23 -9.33
CA CYS A 183 3.67 15.79 -9.50
C CYS A 183 5.07 15.20 -9.79
N PHE A 184 5.45 14.15 -9.07
CA PHE A 184 6.66 13.36 -9.33
C PHE A 184 6.26 11.94 -9.73
N TYR A 185 6.62 11.55 -10.95
CA TYR A 185 6.41 10.21 -11.48
C TYR A 185 7.72 9.42 -11.44
N TYR A 186 7.61 8.09 -11.52
CA TYR A 186 8.75 7.17 -11.59
C TYR A 186 9.73 7.33 -10.41
N LEU A 187 9.20 7.57 -9.21
CA LEU A 187 10.02 7.84 -8.03
C LEU A 187 11.00 6.69 -7.72
N LEU A 188 10.64 5.44 -8.02
CA LEU A 188 11.53 4.27 -7.82
C LEU A 188 12.81 4.32 -8.67
N SER A 189 12.76 5.09 -9.78
CA SER A 189 13.85 5.24 -10.75
C SER A 189 14.59 6.58 -10.61
N ASP A 190 13.89 7.65 -10.23
CA ASP A 190 14.46 9.01 -10.11
C ASP A 190 14.12 9.66 -8.75
N VAL A 191 14.52 8.99 -7.67
CA VAL A 191 14.33 9.50 -6.31
C VAL A 191 15.11 10.78 -6.03
N LYS A 192 16.26 10.95 -6.68
CA LYS A 192 17.16 12.09 -6.46
C LYS A 192 16.47 13.40 -6.79
N ARG A 193 15.76 13.46 -7.91
CA ARG A 193 15.01 14.65 -8.33
C ARG A 193 13.97 15.10 -7.29
N PHE A 194 13.29 14.14 -6.66
CA PHE A 194 12.33 14.42 -5.60
C PHE A 194 13.02 14.93 -4.32
N VAL A 195 14.04 14.22 -3.84
CA VAL A 195 14.78 14.60 -2.62
C VAL A 195 15.44 15.97 -2.76
N ASP A 196 16.05 16.26 -3.91
CA ASP A 196 16.68 17.56 -4.16
C ASP A 196 15.64 18.69 -4.15
N TRP A 197 14.46 18.47 -4.73
CA TRP A 197 13.37 19.44 -4.69
C TRP A 197 12.92 19.74 -3.26
N VAL A 198 12.72 18.71 -2.42
CA VAL A 198 12.37 18.89 -1.00
C VAL A 198 13.42 19.75 -0.29
N LYS A 199 14.72 19.47 -0.51
CA LYS A 199 15.82 20.21 0.11
C LYS A 199 15.88 21.68 -0.32
N VAL A 200 15.59 21.99 -1.59
CA VAL A 200 15.58 23.37 -2.10
C VAL A 200 14.46 24.18 -1.46
N PHE A 201 13.23 23.64 -1.44
CA PHE A 201 12.06 24.35 -0.92
C PHE A 201 12.04 24.48 0.60
N ASN A 202 12.88 23.71 1.31
CA ASN A 202 13.10 23.92 2.73
C ASN A 202 14.05 25.09 3.05
N ARG A 203 14.91 25.50 2.10
CA ARG A 203 15.85 26.62 2.29
C ARG A 203 15.24 27.99 1.95
N ALA A 204 14.24 28.00 1.07
CA ALA A 204 13.40 29.16 0.78
C ALA A 204 12.36 29.34 1.88
#